data_AF-A0A1V4HTN9-F1
#
_entry.id   AF-A0A1V4HTN9-F1
#
_cell.length_a   1.000
_cell.length_b   1.000
_cell.length_c   1.000
_cell.angle_alpha   90.00
_cell.angle_beta   90.00
_cell.angle_gamma   90.00
#
_symmetry.space_group_name_H-M   'P 1'
#
loop_
_entity.id
_entity.type
_entity.pdbx_description
1 polymer ?
#
loop_
_entity_poly.entity_id
_entity_poly.type
_entity_poly.pdbx_seq_one_letter_code
_entity_poly.pdbx_strand_id
1 'polypeptide(L)'
;MGVDWYTCNHCEGTFSDAGHYGQCSNCEDSYCGDCYDEFIEKYGTIDKTHERYSMYGSSLIECDHCNGTEVSESELLTHALMKLNISRDELKEEYVKLHYAK
;
A
#
# COMPACT_ATOMS: atom_id res chain seq x y z
N MET A 1 -23.34 -2.36 -17.57
CA MET A 1 -22.13 -1.73 -17.00
C MET A 1 -21.23 -2.87 -16.55
N GLY A 2 -19.93 -2.79 -16.85
CA GLY A 2 -18.95 -3.81 -16.44
C GLY A 2 -18.65 -3.70 -14.95
N VAL A 3 -18.08 -4.77 -14.38
CA VAL A 3 -17.52 -4.76 -13.02
C VAL A 3 -16.02 -4.58 -13.19
N ASP A 4 -15.47 -3.53 -12.59
CA ASP A 4 -14.03 -3.30 -12.55
C ASP A 4 -13.46 -3.99 -11.30
N TRP A 5 -12.22 -4.47 -11.42
CA TRP A 5 -11.53 -5.16 -10.35
C TRP A 5 -10.31 -4.35 -9.94
N TYR A 6 -10.17 -4.14 -8.63
CA TYR A 6 -9.05 -3.47 -8.00
C TYR A 6 -8.23 -4.46 -7.18
N THR A 7 -7.02 -4.05 -6.84
CA THR A 7 -6.13 -4.77 -5.92
C THR A 7 -6.00 -3.96 -4.65
N CYS A 8 -6.16 -4.61 -3.49
CA CYS A 8 -5.97 -3.99 -2.19
C CYS A 8 -4.49 -3.80 -1.92
N ASN A 9 -4.04 -2.58 -1.63
CA ASN A 9 -2.63 -2.29 -1.38
C ASN A 9 -2.12 -2.78 -0.02
N HIS A 10 -2.99 -3.30 0.85
CA HIS A 10 -2.60 -3.86 2.15
C HIS A 10 -2.50 -5.39 2.13
N CYS A 11 -3.55 -6.08 1.65
CA CYS A 11 -3.59 -7.54 1.63
C CYS A 11 -3.29 -8.18 0.27
N GLU A 12 -3.03 -7.36 -0.76
CA GLU A 12 -2.81 -7.75 -2.15
C GLU A 12 -3.96 -8.55 -2.80
N GLY A 13 -5.10 -8.65 -2.10
CA GLY A 13 -6.30 -9.32 -2.58
C GLY A 13 -7.03 -8.51 -3.65
N THR A 14 -7.65 -9.20 -4.62
CA THR A 14 -8.48 -8.56 -5.63
C THR A 14 -9.93 -8.42 -5.16
N PHE A 15 -10.55 -7.29 -5.45
CA PHE A 15 -11.95 -7.01 -5.10
C PHE A 15 -12.65 -6.21 -6.21
N SER A 16 -13.98 -6.29 -6.25
CA SER A 16 -14.79 -5.60 -7.25
C SER A 16 -15.17 -4.19 -6.81
N ASP A 17 -15.26 -3.26 -7.78
CA ASP A 17 -15.82 -1.92 -7.60
C ASP A 17 -17.31 -1.91 -7.22
N ALA A 18 -18.01 -3.00 -7.48
CA ALA A 18 -19.43 -3.19 -7.17
C ALA A 18 -19.71 -3.67 -5.73
N GLY A 19 -18.75 -3.53 -4.80
CA GLY A 19 -18.82 -4.05 -3.43
C GLY A 19 -18.55 -3.02 -2.33
N HIS A 20 -18.37 -3.50 -1.09
CA HIS A 20 -17.84 -2.69 0.01
C HIS A 20 -16.33 -2.54 -0.15
N TYR A 21 -15.89 -1.30 -0.35
CA TYR A 21 -14.49 -0.92 -0.45
C TYR A 21 -14.35 0.54 -0.05
N GLY A 22 -13.12 0.99 0.16
CA GLY A 22 -12.88 2.41 0.39
C GLY A 22 -11.47 2.83 0.05
N GLN A 23 -11.23 4.13 0.16
CA GLN A 23 -10.00 4.77 -0.28
C GLN A 23 -9.38 5.61 0.84
N CYS A 24 -8.07 5.80 0.77
CA CYS A 24 -7.37 6.73 1.63
C CYS A 24 -7.30 8.11 1.00
N SER A 25 -7.72 9.13 1.75
CA SER A 25 -7.71 10.53 1.27
C SER A 25 -6.31 11.12 1.11
N ASN A 26 -5.29 10.49 1.69
CA ASN A 26 -3.92 11.00 1.68
C ASN A 26 -3.05 10.39 0.57
N CYS A 27 -3.22 9.10 0.25
CA CYS A 27 -2.46 8.40 -0.80
C CYS A 27 -3.29 7.93 -2.00
N GLU A 28 -4.62 8.07 -1.94
CA GLU A 28 -5.57 7.62 -2.99
C GLU A 28 -5.58 6.10 -3.25
N ASP A 29 -4.89 5.34 -2.39
CA ASP A 29 -4.92 3.88 -2.43
C ASP A 29 -6.31 3.34 -2.12
N SER A 30 -6.66 2.24 -2.80
CA SER A 30 -7.93 1.54 -2.64
C SER A 30 -7.75 0.26 -1.82
N TYR A 31 -8.68 0.02 -0.90
CA TYR A 31 -8.66 -1.10 0.02
C TYR A 31 -9.94 -1.91 -0.09
N CYS A 32 -9.83 -3.23 0.04
CA CYS A 32 -11.00 -4.09 0.18
C CYS A 32 -11.76 -3.77 1.47
N GLY A 33 -13.05 -4.12 1.52
CA GLY A 33 -13.91 -3.81 2.66
C GLY A 33 -13.35 -4.22 4.02
N ASP A 34 -12.79 -5.43 4.14
CA ASP A 34 -12.23 -5.92 5.40
C ASP A 34 -11.04 -5.07 5.90
N CYS A 35 -10.08 -4.76 5.03
CA CYS A 35 -8.94 -3.91 5.38
C CYS A 35 -9.36 -2.45 5.60
N TYR A 36 -10.35 -1.98 4.84
CA TYR A 36 -10.90 -0.64 5.01
C TYR A 36 -11.51 -0.51 6.40
N ASP A 37 -12.34 -1.45 6.83
CA ASP A 37 -12.98 -1.45 8.16
C ASP A 37 -11.93 -1.49 9.29
N GLU A 38 -10.87 -2.27 9.14
CA GLU A 38 -9.74 -2.30 10.09
C GLU A 38 -9.07 -0.91 10.21
N PHE A 39 -8.83 -0.24 9.09
CA PHE A 39 -8.27 1.11 9.10
C PHE A 39 -9.22 2.16 9.65
N ILE A 40 -10.54 2.00 9.48
CA ILE A 40 -11.53 2.85 10.14
C ILE A 40 -11.39 2.76 11.65
N GLU A 41 -11.28 1.54 12.19
CA GLU A 41 -11.14 1.35 13.64
C GLU A 41 -9.82 1.93 14.18
N LYS A 42 -8.75 1.84 13.39
CA LYS A 42 -7.40 2.28 13.79
C LYS A 42 -7.16 3.79 13.65
N TYR A 43 -7.61 4.37 12.54
CA TYR A 43 -7.27 5.75 12.14
C TYR A 43 -8.48 6.67 11.99
N GLY A 44 -9.68 6.09 11.86
CA GLY A 44 -10.91 6.84 11.62
C GLY A 44 -11.11 7.27 10.17
N THR A 45 -12.27 7.85 9.93
CA THR A 45 -12.71 8.32 8.61
C THR A 45 -12.96 9.82 8.62
N ILE A 46 -12.84 10.42 7.43
CA ILE A 46 -13.39 11.73 7.16
C ILE A 46 -14.91 11.66 7.28
N ASP A 47 -15.47 12.47 8.18
CA ASP A 47 -16.91 12.64 8.33
C ASP A 47 -17.38 13.99 7.78
N LYS A 48 -18.68 14.26 7.81
CA LYS A 48 -19.28 15.51 7.31
C LYS A 48 -18.76 16.78 8.00
N THR A 49 -18.11 16.66 9.15
CA THR A 49 -17.56 17.79 9.91
C THR A 49 -16.12 18.09 9.52
N HIS A 50 -15.42 17.13 8.92
CA HIS A 50 -14.06 17.29 8.46
C HIS A 50 -14.00 18.19 7.22
N GLU A 51 -13.07 19.15 7.20
CA GLU A 51 -12.94 20.17 6.14
C GLU A 51 -12.78 19.56 4.73
N ARG A 52 -12.17 18.37 4.66
CA ARG A 52 -11.87 17.65 3.41
C ARG A 52 -13.02 16.77 2.90
N TYR A 53 -14.14 16.67 3.64
CA TYR A 53 -15.27 15.83 3.25
C TYR A 53 -15.88 16.20 1.90
N SER A 54 -15.88 17.50 1.57
CA SER A 54 -16.39 17.99 0.29
C SER A 54 -15.60 17.47 -0.91
N MET A 55 -14.33 17.10 -0.72
CA MET A 55 -13.44 16.60 -1.76
C MET A 55 -13.38 15.08 -1.80
N TYR A 56 -13.28 14.43 -0.65
CA TYR A 56 -12.99 12.99 -0.55
C TYR A 56 -14.15 12.15 0.01
N GLY A 57 -15.26 12.79 0.41
CA GLY A 57 -16.38 12.10 1.04
C GLY A 57 -15.99 11.33 2.29
N SER A 58 -16.65 10.19 2.53
CA SER A 58 -16.31 9.24 3.59
C SER A 58 -15.14 8.36 3.16
N SER A 59 -13.93 8.90 3.27
CA SER A 59 -12.66 8.21 3.01
C SER A 59 -11.84 8.07 4.28
N LEU A 60 -10.84 7.18 4.28
CA LEU A 60 -9.88 7.10 5.40
C LEU A 60 -9.07 8.40 5.49
N ILE A 61 -8.78 8.82 6.72
CA ILE A 61 -7.89 9.95 6.98
C ILE A 61 -6.46 9.57 6.59
N GLU A 62 -6.03 8.38 7.02
CA GLU A 62 -4.70 7.83 6.80
C GLU A 62 -4.75 6.29 6.79
N CYS A 63 -3.65 5.66 6.37
CA CYS A 63 -3.47 4.22 6.31
C CYS A 63 -2.04 3.84 6.75
N ASP A 64 -1.76 2.54 6.86
CA ASP A 64 -0.44 2.02 7.29
C ASP A 64 0.70 2.47 6.37
N HIS A 65 0.44 2.60 5.06
CA HIS A 65 1.39 3.14 4.08
C HIS A 65 1.67 4.62 4.33
N CYS A 66 0.64 5.42 4.63
CA CYS A 66 0.81 6.84 4.95
C CYS A 66 1.58 7.07 6.25
N ASN A 67 1.38 6.18 7.23
CA ASN A 67 2.06 6.23 8.51
C ASN A 67 3.45 5.59 8.51
N GLY A 68 3.91 5.03 7.37
CA GLY A 68 5.20 4.36 7.25
C GLY A 68 5.32 3.11 8.13
N THR A 69 4.19 2.52 8.53
CA THR A 69 4.16 1.24 9.26
C THR A 69 4.39 0.10 8.28
N GLU A 70 3.86 0.26 7.07
CA GLU A 70 4.11 -0.62 5.94
C GLU A 70 5.04 0.11 4.96
N VAL A 71 6.18 -0.50 4.64
CA VAL A 71 7.18 0.05 3.72
C VAL A 71 7.35 -0.93 2.58
N SER A 72 7.36 -0.42 1.34
CA SER A 72 7.49 -1.30 0.18
C SER A 72 8.82 -2.07 0.21
N GLU A 73 8.80 -3.33 -0.21
CA GLU A 73 10.02 -4.14 -0.31
C GLU A 73 11.06 -3.48 -1.23
N SER A 74 10.62 -2.76 -2.25
CA SER A 74 11.50 -2.00 -3.14
C SER A 74 12.21 -0.84 -2.45
N GLU A 75 11.53 -0.11 -1.57
CA GLU A 75 12.14 0.96 -0.77
C GLU A 75 13.11 0.38 0.25
N LEU A 76 12.73 -0.71 0.92
CA LEU A 76 13.62 -1.42 1.85
C LEU A 76 14.87 -1.95 1.14
N LEU A 77 14.72 -2.59 -0.03
CA LEU A 77 15.83 -3.06 -0.84
C LEU A 77 16.73 -1.90 -1.28
N THR A 78 16.14 -0.79 -1.72
CA THR A 78 16.90 0.40 -2.13
C THR A 78 17.69 0.98 -0.95
N HIS A 79 17.08 1.05 0.23
CA HIS A 79 17.76 1.49 1.44
C HIS A 79 18.92 0.55 1.81
N ALA A 80 18.71 -0.76 1.71
CA ALA A 80 19.75 -1.76 1.96
C ALA A 80 20.91 -1.64 0.96
N LEU A 81 20.63 -1.50 -0.33
CA LEU A 81 21.64 -1.31 -1.39
C LEU A 81 22.48 -0.05 -1.14
N MET A 82 21.83 1.06 -0.76
CA MET A 82 22.54 2.29 -0.37
C MET A 82 23.42 2.10 0.86
N LYS A 83 22.93 1.41 1.90
CA LYS A 83 23.68 1.13 3.12
C LYS A 83 24.90 0.23 2.87
N LEU A 84 24.76 -0.73 1.97
CA LEU A 84 25.82 -1.65 1.57
C LEU A 84 26.75 -1.04 0.51
N ASN A 85 26.39 0.12 -0.05
CA ASN A 85 27.10 0.78 -1.15
C ASN A 85 27.36 -0.18 -2.33
N ILE A 86 26.35 -0.98 -2.66
CA ILE A 86 26.38 -1.98 -3.74
C ILE A 86 25.24 -1.70 -4.71
N SER A 87 25.48 -1.88 -5.99
CA SER A 87 24.44 -1.80 -7.01
C SER A 87 23.56 -3.06 -7.00
N ARG A 88 22.35 -2.94 -7.56
CA ARG A 88 21.43 -4.08 -7.68
C ARG A 88 22.01 -5.20 -8.55
N ASP A 89 22.81 -4.86 -9.55
CA ASP A 89 23.41 -5.84 -10.46
C ASP A 89 24.58 -6.57 -9.79
N GLU A 90 25.41 -5.88 -9.01
CA GLU A 90 26.46 -6.50 -8.19
C GLU A 90 25.85 -7.46 -7.15
N LEU A 91 24.78 -7.06 -6.46
CA LEU A 91 24.09 -7.93 -5.51
C LEU A 91 23.54 -9.20 -6.18
N LYS A 92 22.99 -9.07 -7.39
CA LYS A 92 22.53 -10.21 -8.18
C LYS A 92 23.67 -11.12 -8.58
N GLU A 93 24.79 -10.57 -9.04
CA GLU A 93 25.97 -11.37 -9.39
C GLU A 93 26.54 -12.14 -8.20
N GLU A 94 26.62 -11.51 -7.03
CA GLU A 94 27.03 -12.17 -5.79
C GLU A 94 26.08 -13.31 -5.42
N TYR A 95 24.78 -13.06 -5.44
CA TYR A 95 23.77 -14.07 -5.16
C TYR A 95 23.85 -15.26 -6.13
N VAL A 96 24.02 -14.97 -7.43
CA VAL A 96 24.16 -16.02 -8.45
C VAL A 96 25.44 -16.84 -8.24
N LYS A 97 26.57 -16.19 -7.92
CA LYS A 97 27.82 -16.90 -7.61
C LYS A 97 27.68 -17.79 -6.38
N LEU A 98 27.03 -17.31 -5.32
CA LEU A 98 26.82 -18.07 -4.08
C LEU A 98 25.92 -19.30 -4.26
N HIS A 99 24.86 -19.20 -5.06
CA HIS A 99 23.83 -20.23 -5.15
C HIS A 99 23.93 -21.12 -6.39
N TYR A 100 24.57 -20.66 -7.46
CA TYR A 100 24.57 -21.34 -8.76
C TYR A 100 25.96 -21.54 -9.37
N ALA A 101 27.03 -20.96 -8.82
CA ALA A 101 28.38 -21.36 -9.22
C ALA A 101 28.71 -22.70 -8.56
N LYS A 102 28.62 -23.78 -9.34
CA LYS A 102 29.26 -25.06 -9.04
C LYS A 102 30.77 -24.98 -9.24
#